data_AF-A0A085TRY3-F1
#
_entry.id   AF-A0A085TRY3-F1
#
_cell.length_a   1.000
_cell.length_b   1.000
_cell.length_c   1.000
_cell.angle_alpha   90.00
_cell.angle_beta   90.00
_cell.angle_gamma   90.00
#
_symmetry.space_group_name_H-M   'P 1'
#
loop_
_entity.id
_entity.type
_entity.pdbx_description
1 polymer ?
#
loop_
_entity_poly.entity_id
_entity_poly.type
_entity_poly.pdbx_seq_one_letter_code
_entity_poly.pdbx_strand_id
1 'polypeptide(L)'
;MKTVAPADVKPDFEIEVERAVRHYVSEHDGHFPSRRNLLATLGGSMRDLNPVAKRVIQRLREEQTALAALPEMPETVRDATDRLAQAAWKAACEIANSEIEALRTLQGKREASQRAELADLEDVIDDLEEALDIERHRADGAEKQIRTLECRLETADREISALNGRLAERAALLESLRAEITQPTPGRGSKRENNSGFDRDDTPET
;
A
#
# COMPACT_ATOMS: atom_id res chain seq x y z
N MET A 1 -7.80 -54.61 -63.96
CA MET A 1 -7.46 -53.32 -63.32
C MET A 1 -7.67 -53.51 -61.82
N LYS A 2 -6.61 -53.52 -61.01
CA LYS A 2 -6.72 -53.80 -59.56
C LYS A 2 -7.20 -52.55 -58.83
N THR A 3 -8.42 -52.61 -58.30
CA THR A 3 -8.95 -51.68 -57.30
C THR A 3 -8.24 -51.94 -55.98
N VAL A 4 -7.41 -50.98 -55.55
CA VAL A 4 -6.77 -51.01 -54.22
C VAL A 4 -7.76 -50.39 -53.24
N ALA A 5 -8.20 -51.18 -52.26
CA ALA A 5 -9.04 -50.74 -51.16
C ALA A 5 -8.35 -49.63 -50.34
N PRO A 6 -9.10 -48.65 -49.79
CA PRO A 6 -8.54 -47.47 -49.16
C PRO A 6 -7.83 -47.84 -47.86
N ALA A 7 -6.56 -47.44 -47.74
CA ALA A 7 -5.87 -47.44 -46.45
C ALA A 7 -6.62 -46.53 -45.46
N ASP A 8 -6.74 -46.96 -44.20
CA ASP A 8 -7.27 -46.18 -43.09
C ASP A 8 -6.45 -44.90 -42.91
N VAL A 9 -6.88 -43.82 -43.56
CA VAL A 9 -6.29 -42.49 -43.41
C VAL A 9 -6.92 -41.85 -42.18
N LYS A 10 -6.08 -41.40 -41.24
CA LYS A 10 -6.52 -40.68 -40.04
C LYS A 10 -7.26 -39.38 -40.42
N PRO A 11 -8.48 -39.11 -39.90
CA PRO A 11 -9.27 -37.94 -40.26
C PRO A 11 -8.57 -36.61 -39.91
N ASP A 12 -7.75 -36.60 -38.85
CA ASP A 12 -7.01 -35.41 -38.41
C ASP A 12 -6.01 -34.92 -39.47
N PHE A 13 -5.36 -35.85 -40.19
CA PHE A 13 -4.40 -35.51 -41.24
C PHE A 13 -5.09 -34.91 -42.48
N GLU A 14 -6.34 -35.28 -42.75
CA GLU A 14 -7.11 -34.70 -43.85
C GLU A 14 -7.46 -33.23 -43.58
N ILE A 15 -7.81 -32.90 -42.33
CA ILE A 15 -8.10 -31.53 -41.89
C ILE A 15 -6.84 -30.65 -41.96
N GLU A 16 -5.69 -31.18 -41.56
CA GLU A 16 -4.40 -30.48 -41.65
C GLU A 16 -4.01 -30.19 -43.10
N VAL A 17 -4.17 -31.19 -43.98
CA VAL A 17 -3.93 -31.03 -45.42
C VAL A 17 -4.89 -30.00 -46.01
N GLU A 18 -6.17 -30.01 -45.65
CA GLU A 18 -7.17 -29.04 -46.11
C GLU A 18 -6.84 -27.62 -45.66
N ARG A 19 -6.43 -27.44 -44.40
CA ARG A 19 -6.00 -26.15 -43.87
C ARG A 19 -4.77 -25.62 -44.62
N ALA A 20 -3.77 -26.47 -44.83
CA ALA A 20 -2.56 -26.10 -45.58
C ALA A 20 -2.87 -25.74 -47.05
N VAL A 21 -3.79 -26.47 -47.68
CA VAL A 21 -4.24 -26.17 -49.05
C VAL A 21 -4.96 -24.82 -49.10
N ARG A 22 -5.92 -24.57 -48.19
CA ARG A 22 -6.66 -23.29 -48.15
C ARG A 22 -5.75 -22.10 -47.87
N HIS A 23 -4.80 -22.24 -46.94
CA HIS A 23 -3.81 -21.21 -46.64
C HIS A 23 -2.95 -20.88 -47.86
N TYR A 24 -2.43 -21.90 -48.54
CA TYR A 24 -1.63 -21.69 -49.74
C TYR A 24 -2.43 -21.00 -50.84
N VAL A 25 -3.69 -21.41 -51.05
CA VAL A 25 -4.60 -20.84 -52.04
C VAL A 25 -4.91 -19.37 -51.74
N SER A 26 -5.05 -18.98 -50.46
CA SER A 26 -5.23 -17.56 -50.08
C SER A 26 -3.98 -16.71 -50.28
N GLU A 27 -2.79 -17.29 -50.15
CA GLU A 27 -1.51 -16.57 -50.33
C GLU A 27 -1.08 -16.47 -51.80
N HIS A 28 -1.57 -17.35 -52.68
CA HIS A 28 -1.10 -17.48 -54.07
C HIS A 28 -2.23 -17.28 -55.08
N ASP A 29 -3.09 -16.28 -54.87
CA ASP A 29 -4.12 -15.83 -55.82
C ASP A 29 -5.00 -16.96 -56.39
N GLY A 30 -5.37 -17.93 -55.55
CA GLY A 30 -6.25 -19.03 -55.98
C GLY A 30 -5.52 -20.24 -56.59
N HIS A 31 -4.18 -20.22 -56.72
CA HIS A 31 -3.44 -21.36 -57.25
C HIS A 31 -3.34 -22.51 -56.24
N PHE A 32 -3.68 -23.72 -56.69
CA PHE A 32 -3.54 -24.92 -55.87
C PHE A 32 -2.07 -25.28 -55.63
N PRO A 33 -1.68 -25.66 -54.40
CA PRO A 33 -0.31 -26.01 -54.09
C PRO A 33 0.16 -27.26 -54.84
N SER A 34 1.44 -27.26 -55.21
CA SER A 34 2.10 -28.47 -55.70
C SER A 34 2.28 -29.48 -54.56
N ARG A 35 2.41 -30.77 -54.90
CA ARG A 35 2.65 -31.83 -53.90
C ARG A 35 3.93 -31.62 -53.11
N ARG A 36 4.94 -31.02 -53.75
CA ARG A 36 6.21 -30.67 -53.11
C ARG A 36 6.04 -29.55 -52.08
N ASN A 37 5.13 -28.61 -52.34
CA ASN A 37 4.85 -27.49 -51.43
C ASN A 37 4.08 -28.00 -50.19
N LEU A 38 3.10 -28.88 -50.39
CA LEU A 38 2.38 -29.53 -49.27
C LEU A 38 3.30 -30.41 -48.43
N LEU A 39 4.25 -31.11 -49.06
CA LEU A 39 5.25 -31.92 -48.34
C LEU A 39 6.21 -31.04 -47.53
N ALA A 40 6.57 -29.86 -48.04
CA ALA A 40 7.44 -28.92 -47.34
C ALA A 40 6.75 -28.29 -46.12
N THR A 41 5.42 -28.11 -46.15
CA THR A 41 4.66 -27.51 -45.04
C THR A 41 4.22 -28.53 -43.98
N LEU A 42 3.82 -29.73 -44.39
CA LEU A 42 3.26 -30.75 -43.48
C LEU A 42 4.29 -31.80 -43.04
N GLY A 43 5.41 -31.93 -43.77
CA GLY A 43 6.39 -33.00 -43.57
C GLY A 43 5.83 -34.40 -43.87
N GLY A 44 6.65 -35.43 -43.72
CA GLY A 44 6.23 -36.84 -43.82
C GLY A 44 6.51 -37.53 -45.16
N SER A 45 5.74 -38.59 -45.45
CA SER A 45 5.92 -39.47 -46.60
C SER A 45 4.98 -39.11 -47.76
N MET A 46 5.54 -38.98 -48.97
CA MET A 46 4.75 -38.77 -50.19
C MET A 46 3.75 -39.88 -50.47
N ARG A 47 4.01 -41.10 -49.98
CA ARG A 47 3.11 -42.25 -50.17
C ARG A 47 1.76 -42.05 -49.45
N ASP A 48 1.77 -41.34 -48.33
CA ASP A 48 0.60 -41.12 -47.48
C ASP A 48 -0.08 -39.78 -47.81
N LEU A 49 0.69 -38.74 -48.14
CA LEU A 49 0.17 -37.43 -48.55
C LEU A 49 -0.55 -37.46 -49.90
N ASN A 50 -0.05 -38.25 -50.85
CA ASN A 50 -0.59 -38.27 -52.22
C ASN A 50 -2.09 -38.62 -52.32
N PRO A 51 -2.59 -39.72 -51.72
CA PRO A 51 -4.02 -40.04 -51.79
C PRO A 51 -4.88 -38.97 -51.09
N VAL A 52 -4.44 -38.45 -49.94
CA VAL A 52 -5.20 -37.48 -49.12
C VAL A 52 -5.29 -36.12 -49.81
N ALA A 53 -4.16 -35.55 -50.21
CA ALA A 53 -4.16 -34.26 -50.91
C ALA A 53 -4.85 -34.36 -52.28
N LYS A 54 -4.97 -35.54 -52.90
CA LYS A 54 -5.78 -35.70 -54.13
C LYS A 54 -7.26 -35.55 -53.82
N ARG A 55 -7.76 -36.17 -52.74
CA ARG A 55 -9.16 -36.06 -52.33
C ARG A 55 -9.52 -34.64 -51.89
N VAL A 56 -8.68 -34.02 -51.05
CA VAL A 56 -8.89 -32.65 -50.56
C VAL A 56 -8.90 -31.64 -51.70
N ILE A 57 -7.91 -31.68 -52.60
CA ILE A 57 -7.86 -30.75 -53.74
C ILE A 57 -9.07 -30.98 -54.67
N GLN A 58 -9.47 -32.23 -54.89
CA GLN A 58 -10.65 -32.55 -55.70
C GLN A 58 -11.93 -32.00 -55.06
N ARG A 59 -12.13 -32.21 -53.75
CA ARG A 59 -13.27 -31.67 -52.99
C ARG A 59 -13.31 -30.15 -53.04
N LEU A 60 -12.19 -29.48 -52.79
CA LEU A 60 -12.13 -28.02 -52.84
C LEU A 60 -12.39 -27.46 -54.25
N ARG A 61 -11.98 -28.16 -55.31
CA ARG A 61 -12.33 -27.79 -56.70
C ARG A 61 -13.80 -27.99 -56.98
N GLU A 62 -14.38 -29.08 -56.49
CA GLU A 62 -15.81 -29.34 -56.61
C GLU A 62 -16.63 -28.28 -55.85
N GLU A 63 -16.21 -27.91 -54.65
CA GLU A 63 -16.78 -26.80 -53.88
C GLU A 63 -16.65 -25.47 -54.63
N GLN A 64 -15.47 -25.13 -55.15
CA GLN A 64 -15.28 -23.91 -55.95
C GLN A 64 -16.14 -23.91 -57.22
N THR A 65 -16.24 -25.05 -57.90
CA THR A 65 -17.07 -25.19 -59.11
C THR A 65 -18.55 -25.11 -58.76
N ALA A 66 -18.97 -25.71 -57.65
CA ALA A 66 -20.34 -25.62 -57.15
C ALA A 66 -20.70 -24.20 -56.74
N LEU A 67 -19.79 -23.48 -56.07
CA LEU A 67 -19.95 -22.08 -55.72
C LEU A 67 -19.99 -21.17 -56.95
N ALA A 68 -19.15 -21.44 -57.96
CA ALA A 68 -19.16 -20.71 -59.23
C ALA A 68 -20.38 -21.04 -60.12
N ALA A 69 -20.96 -22.23 -59.94
CA ALA A 69 -22.18 -22.67 -60.61
C ALA A 69 -23.46 -22.26 -59.85
N LEU A 70 -23.35 -21.61 -58.68
CA LEU A 70 -24.50 -21.00 -58.04
C LEU A 70 -25.07 -19.92 -58.96
N PRO A 71 -26.39 -19.88 -59.17
CA PRO A 71 -27.02 -18.79 -59.90
C PRO A 71 -26.66 -17.46 -59.24
N GLU A 72 -26.37 -16.43 -60.03
CA GLU A 72 -26.24 -15.09 -59.48
C GLU A 72 -27.51 -14.72 -58.73
N MET A 73 -27.35 -14.26 -57.49
CA MET A 73 -28.47 -13.82 -56.67
C MET A 73 -29.20 -12.68 -57.39
N PRO A 74 -30.51 -12.79 -57.62
CA PRO A 74 -31.29 -11.75 -58.29
C PRO A 74 -31.12 -10.40 -57.59
N GLU A 75 -31.01 -9.32 -58.38
CA GLU A 75 -30.77 -7.97 -57.86
C GLU A 75 -31.80 -7.56 -56.80
N THR A 76 -33.05 -7.98 -56.95
CA THR A 76 -34.12 -7.71 -55.97
C THR A 76 -33.86 -8.32 -54.60
N VAL A 77 -33.25 -9.51 -54.55
CA VAL A 77 -32.88 -10.18 -53.30
C VAL A 77 -31.66 -9.50 -52.70
N ARG A 78 -30.68 -9.13 -53.53
CA ARG A 78 -29.48 -8.40 -53.09
C ARG A 78 -29.84 -7.04 -52.46
N ASP A 79 -30.68 -6.27 -53.12
CA ASP A 79 -31.17 -4.99 -52.62
C ASP A 79 -31.94 -5.15 -51.30
N ALA A 80 -32.76 -6.21 -51.20
CA ALA A 80 -33.47 -6.52 -49.97
C ALA A 80 -32.50 -6.87 -48.83
N THR A 81 -31.47 -7.67 -49.10
CA THR A 81 -30.44 -8.02 -48.10
C THR A 81 -29.62 -6.81 -47.69
N ASP A 82 -29.25 -5.92 -48.61
CA ASP A 82 -28.47 -4.72 -48.32
C ASP A 82 -29.27 -3.73 -47.46
N ARG A 83 -30.56 -3.55 -47.77
CA ARG A 83 -31.47 -2.73 -46.96
C ARG A 83 -31.65 -3.30 -45.56
N LEU A 84 -31.81 -4.62 -45.44
CA LEU A 84 -31.92 -5.30 -44.16
C LEU A 84 -30.63 -5.16 -43.34
N ALA A 85 -29.46 -5.35 -43.98
CA ALA A 85 -28.18 -5.17 -43.33
C ALA A 85 -27.98 -3.72 -42.85
N GLN A 86 -28.35 -2.74 -43.67
CA GLN A 86 -28.28 -1.33 -43.29
C GLN A 86 -29.23 -0.99 -42.14
N ALA A 87 -30.45 -1.53 -42.15
CA ALA A 87 -31.42 -1.33 -41.07
C ALA A 87 -30.93 -1.98 -39.76
N ALA A 88 -30.41 -3.21 -39.85
CA ALA A 88 -29.83 -3.92 -38.71
C ALA A 88 -28.62 -3.18 -38.13
N TRP A 89 -27.73 -2.66 -38.98
CA TRP A 89 -26.60 -1.84 -38.55
C TRP A 89 -27.06 -0.59 -37.82
N LYS A 90 -28.02 0.17 -38.39
CA LYS A 90 -28.55 1.38 -37.76
C LYS A 90 -29.16 1.08 -36.39
N ALA A 91 -29.99 0.05 -36.31
CA ALA A 91 -30.58 -0.38 -35.04
C ALA A 91 -29.51 -0.79 -34.02
N ALA A 92 -28.47 -1.51 -34.44
CA ALA A 92 -27.35 -1.89 -33.58
C ALA A 92 -26.58 -0.66 -33.07
N CYS A 93 -26.32 0.33 -33.94
CA CYS A 93 -25.69 1.59 -33.54
C CYS A 93 -26.57 2.39 -32.57
N GLU A 94 -27.88 2.47 -32.79
CA GLU A 94 -28.82 3.15 -31.90
C GLU A 94 -28.83 2.51 -30.51
N ILE A 95 -28.90 1.17 -30.44
CA ILE A 95 -28.84 0.42 -29.18
C ILE A 95 -27.50 0.69 -28.48
N ALA A 96 -26.37 0.51 -29.17
CA ALA A 96 -25.05 0.73 -28.61
C ALA A 96 -24.86 2.17 -28.10
N ASN A 97 -25.36 3.17 -28.83
CA ASN A 97 -25.30 4.57 -28.41
C ASN A 97 -26.13 4.79 -27.14
N SER A 98 -27.34 4.23 -27.07
CA SER A 98 -28.19 4.34 -25.88
C SER A 98 -27.56 3.69 -24.64
N GLU A 99 -26.87 2.55 -24.81
CA GLU A 99 -26.13 1.88 -23.75
C GLU A 99 -24.93 2.73 -23.28
N ILE A 100 -24.18 3.32 -24.22
CA ILE A 100 -23.07 4.22 -23.90
C ILE A 100 -23.56 5.43 -23.09
N GLU A 101 -24.68 6.03 -23.49
CA GLU A 101 -25.29 7.15 -22.75
C GLU A 101 -25.74 6.71 -21.35
N ALA A 102 -26.41 5.56 -21.24
CA ALA A 102 -26.80 5.00 -19.95
C ALA A 102 -25.58 4.76 -19.03
N LEU A 103 -24.51 4.17 -19.55
CA LEU A 103 -23.27 3.95 -18.80
C LEU A 103 -22.62 5.25 -18.36
N ARG A 104 -22.55 6.26 -19.23
CA ARG A 104 -22.01 7.59 -18.89
C ARG A 104 -22.82 8.26 -17.79
N THR A 105 -24.15 8.19 -17.84
CA THR A 105 -25.00 8.78 -16.79
C THR A 105 -24.84 8.06 -15.45
N LEU A 106 -24.73 6.72 -15.45
CA LEU A 106 -24.48 5.95 -14.24
C LEU A 106 -23.09 6.24 -13.65
N GLN A 107 -22.06 6.33 -14.50
CA GLN A 107 -20.72 6.73 -14.09
C GLN A 107 -20.72 8.14 -13.49
N GLY A 108 -21.36 9.11 -14.15
CA GLY A 108 -21.46 10.48 -13.64
C GLY A 108 -22.15 10.56 -12.28
N LYS A 109 -23.21 9.78 -12.05
CA LYS A 109 -23.87 9.69 -10.73
C LYS A 109 -22.96 9.07 -9.67
N ARG A 110 -22.23 8.01 -10.01
CA ARG A 110 -21.29 7.36 -9.09
C ARG A 110 -20.14 8.31 -8.72
N GLU A 111 -19.56 8.98 -9.70
CA GLU A 111 -18.51 9.97 -9.46
C GLU A 111 -19.03 11.16 -8.63
N ALA A 112 -20.26 11.62 -8.87
CA ALA A 112 -20.87 12.68 -8.06
C ALA A 112 -21.06 12.25 -6.60
N SER A 113 -21.53 11.03 -6.35
CA SER A 113 -21.63 10.46 -4.99
C SER A 113 -20.26 10.39 -4.32
N GLN A 114 -19.25 9.87 -5.03
CA GLN A 114 -17.89 9.75 -4.50
C GLN A 114 -17.27 11.13 -4.22
N ARG A 115 -17.52 12.13 -5.07
CA ARG A 115 -17.06 13.50 -4.82
C ARG A 115 -17.73 14.12 -3.60
N ALA A 116 -19.03 13.86 -3.38
CA ALA A 116 -19.73 14.32 -2.19
C ALA A 116 -19.18 13.65 -0.92
N GLU A 117 -19.00 12.32 -0.94
CA GLU A 117 -18.40 11.58 0.18
C GLU A 117 -16.98 12.06 0.51
N LEU A 118 -16.17 12.39 -0.50
CA LEU A 118 -14.84 12.95 -0.28
C LEU A 118 -14.89 14.35 0.35
N ALA A 119 -15.81 15.21 -0.10
CA ALA A 119 -16.00 16.53 0.51
C ALA A 119 -16.45 16.42 1.97
N ASP A 120 -17.39 15.52 2.29
CA ASP A 120 -17.81 15.28 3.67
C ASP A 120 -16.65 14.78 4.55
N LEU A 121 -15.76 13.95 4.01
CA LEU A 121 -14.57 13.47 4.73
C LEU A 121 -13.51 14.56 4.89
N GLU A 122 -13.35 15.45 3.91
CA GLU A 122 -12.49 16.63 4.00
C GLU A 122 -12.96 17.57 5.13
N ASP A 123 -14.26 17.86 5.21
CA ASP A 123 -14.84 18.65 6.30
C ASP A 123 -14.56 18.03 7.68
N VAL A 124 -14.69 16.70 7.80
CA VAL A 124 -14.39 15.98 9.05
C VAL A 124 -12.90 16.04 9.40
N ILE A 125 -12.01 16.01 8.40
CA ILE A 125 -10.57 16.15 8.63
C ILE A 125 -10.26 17.55 9.16
N ASP A 126 -10.82 18.59 8.54
CA ASP A 126 -10.63 19.98 8.97
C ASP A 126 -11.09 20.19 10.43
N ASP A 127 -12.27 19.67 10.79
CA ASP A 127 -12.79 19.71 12.17
C ASP A 127 -11.86 19.00 13.16
N LEU A 128 -11.31 17.84 12.79
CA LEU A 128 -10.40 17.06 13.64
C LEU A 128 -9.04 17.74 13.78
N GLU A 129 -8.54 18.39 12.74
CA GLU A 129 -7.30 19.16 12.77
C GLU A 129 -7.43 20.38 13.69
N GLU A 130 -8.55 21.12 13.61
CA GLU A 130 -8.83 22.23 14.52
C GLU A 130 -8.92 21.76 15.97
N ALA A 131 -9.64 20.67 16.24
CA ALA A 131 -9.74 20.10 17.57
C ALA A 131 -8.37 19.66 18.12
N LEU A 132 -7.52 19.05 17.27
CA LEU A 132 -6.17 18.66 17.64
C LEU A 132 -5.31 19.86 18.01
N ASP A 133 -5.39 20.95 17.25
CA ASP A 133 -4.64 22.16 17.52
C ASP A 133 -5.09 22.83 18.82
N ILE A 134 -6.40 22.87 19.10
CA ILE A 134 -6.92 23.36 20.39
C ILE A 134 -6.34 22.55 21.56
N GLU A 135 -6.36 21.22 21.47
CA GLU A 135 -5.84 20.36 22.53
C GLU A 135 -4.32 20.49 22.70
N ARG A 136 -3.57 20.67 21.61
CA ARG A 136 -2.12 20.99 21.68
C ARG A 136 -1.86 22.31 22.41
N HIS A 137 -2.60 23.37 22.09
CA HIS A 137 -2.47 24.65 22.76
C HIS A 137 -2.81 24.54 24.26
N ARG A 138 -3.83 23.73 24.60
CA ARG A 138 -4.18 23.44 25.99
C ARG A 138 -3.08 22.70 26.73
N ALA A 139 -2.48 21.68 26.10
CA ALA A 139 -1.36 20.92 26.65
C ALA A 139 -0.15 21.83 26.91
N ASP A 140 0.24 22.65 25.94
CA ASP A 140 1.33 23.63 26.10
C ASP A 140 1.07 24.61 27.24
N GLY A 141 -0.19 25.06 27.40
CA GLY A 141 -0.62 25.89 28.51
C GLY A 141 -0.45 25.20 29.86
N ALA A 142 -0.88 23.94 29.97
CA ALA A 142 -0.73 23.14 31.18
C ALA A 142 0.74 22.88 31.52
N GLU A 143 1.58 22.56 30.53
CA GLU A 143 3.02 22.36 30.74
C GLU A 143 3.71 23.61 31.30
N LYS A 144 3.38 24.80 30.79
CA LYS A 144 3.90 26.07 31.32
C LYS A 144 3.48 26.28 32.77
N GLN A 145 2.24 25.95 33.12
CA GLN A 145 1.74 26.04 34.49
C GLN A 145 2.48 25.08 35.41
N ILE A 146 2.67 23.82 34.99
CA ILE A 146 3.43 22.81 35.74
C ILE A 146 4.84 23.31 36.03
N ARG A 147 5.59 23.76 35.01
CA ARG A 147 6.95 24.29 35.20
C ARG A 147 6.99 25.48 36.16
N THR A 148 5.99 26.35 36.10
CA THR A 148 5.90 27.51 37.01
C THR A 148 5.65 27.05 38.44
N LEU A 149 4.78 26.08 38.65
CA LEU A 149 4.48 25.52 39.98
C LEU A 149 5.68 24.77 40.55
N GLU A 150 6.40 23.99 39.74
CA GLU A 150 7.64 23.30 40.13
C GLU A 150 8.70 24.31 40.60
N CYS A 151 8.94 25.38 39.85
CA CYS A 151 9.89 26.43 40.25
C CYS A 151 9.50 27.11 41.58
N ARG A 152 8.20 27.37 41.79
CA ARG A 152 7.68 27.92 43.04
C ARG A 152 7.87 26.94 44.20
N LEU A 153 7.64 25.65 43.97
CA LEU A 153 7.81 24.59 44.96
C LEU A 153 9.28 24.48 45.36
N GLU A 154 10.22 24.45 44.40
CA GLU A 154 11.65 24.47 44.72
C GLU A 154 12.08 25.71 45.50
N THR A 155 11.52 26.88 45.18
CA THR A 155 11.82 28.12 45.91
C THR A 155 11.34 28.02 47.36
N ALA A 156 10.11 27.53 47.57
CA ALA A 156 9.56 27.30 48.90
C ALA A 156 10.39 26.27 49.70
N ASP A 157 10.82 25.18 49.07
CA ASP A 157 11.66 24.16 49.73
C ASP A 157 13.01 24.70 50.19
N ARG A 158 13.64 25.58 49.38
CA ARG A 158 14.87 26.28 49.76
C ARG A 158 14.63 27.22 50.94
N GLU A 159 13.53 27.97 50.94
CA GLU A 159 13.17 28.85 52.06
C GLU A 159 12.90 28.07 53.35
N ILE A 160 12.16 26.96 53.27
CA ILE A 160 11.92 26.06 54.41
C ILE A 160 13.25 25.53 54.96
N SER A 161 14.14 25.09 54.09
CA SER A 161 15.47 24.60 54.49
C SER A 161 16.30 25.69 55.19
N ALA A 162 16.28 26.91 54.67
CA ALA A 162 16.97 28.05 55.28
C ALA A 162 16.38 28.43 56.65
N LEU A 163 15.04 28.43 56.78
CA LEU A 163 14.36 28.71 58.05
C LEU A 163 14.65 27.62 59.09
N ASN A 164 14.66 26.35 58.69
CA ASN A 164 15.02 25.24 59.57
C ASN A 164 16.47 25.33 60.05
N GLY A 165 17.40 25.72 59.17
CA GLY A 165 18.79 26.00 59.55
C GLY A 165 18.90 27.10 60.62
N ARG A 166 18.24 28.25 60.40
CA ARG A 166 18.19 29.35 61.37
C ARG A 166 17.56 28.95 62.70
N LEU A 167 16.56 28.07 62.67
CA LEU A 167 15.92 27.55 63.89
C LEU A 167 16.89 26.66 64.67
N ALA A 168 17.62 25.77 63.99
CA ALA A 168 18.64 24.92 64.60
C ALA A 168 19.78 25.74 65.23
N GLU A 169 20.27 26.78 64.54
CA GLU A 169 21.26 27.71 65.09
C GLU A 169 20.76 28.40 66.36
N ARG A 170 19.52 28.92 66.35
CA ARG A 170 18.91 29.54 67.53
C ARG A 170 18.75 28.56 68.69
N ALA A 171 18.36 27.31 68.40
CA ALA A 171 18.26 26.28 69.42
C ALA A 171 19.62 25.98 70.06
N ALA A 172 20.70 25.90 69.27
CA ALA A 172 22.05 25.70 69.77
C ALA A 172 22.52 26.87 70.66
N LEU A 173 22.24 28.12 70.27
CA LEU A 173 22.56 29.30 71.08
C LEU A 173 21.81 29.33 72.40
N LEU A 174 20.53 28.95 72.40
CA LEU A 174 19.74 28.87 73.65
C LEU A 174 20.30 27.81 74.60
N GLU A 175 20.74 26.66 74.07
CA GLU A 175 21.35 25.61 74.89
C GLU A 175 22.70 26.07 75.45
N SER A 176 23.53 26.77 74.67
CA SER A 176 24.80 27.33 75.18
C SER A 176 24.59 28.37 76.27
N LEU A 177 23.62 29.28 76.08
CA LEU A 177 23.29 30.29 77.10
C LEU A 177 22.72 29.64 78.37
N ARG A 178 21.89 28.61 78.22
CA ARG A 178 21.39 27.83 79.35
C ARG A 178 22.53 27.19 80.11
N ALA A 179 23.49 26.57 79.42
CA ALA A 179 24.67 25.99 80.05
C ALA A 179 25.47 27.03 80.83
N GLU A 180 25.69 28.23 80.26
CA GLU A 180 26.41 29.34 80.90
C GLU A 180 25.70 29.83 82.19
N ILE A 181 24.38 30.01 82.15
CA ILE A 181 23.58 30.43 83.31
C ILE A 181 23.58 29.37 84.42
N THR A 182 23.59 28.09 84.04
CA THR A 182 23.50 26.96 85.00
C THR A 182 24.87 26.63 85.60
N GLN A 183 25.97 27.23 85.13
CA GLN A 183 27.27 27.05 85.77
C GLN A 183 27.26 27.68 87.17
N PRO A 184 27.67 26.95 88.22
CA PRO A 184 27.86 27.55 89.54
C PRO A 184 28.99 28.57 89.43
N THR A 185 28.71 29.82 89.86
CA THR A 185 29.74 30.84 89.99
C THR A 185 30.89 30.26 90.83
N PRO A 186 32.14 30.22 90.34
CA PRO A 186 33.25 29.87 91.20
C PRO A 186 33.30 30.95 92.28
N GLY A 187 32.94 30.54 93.51
CA GLY A 187 33.00 31.41 94.67
C GLY A 187 34.36 32.09 94.70
N ARG A 188 34.35 33.43 94.84
CA ARG A 188 35.52 34.24 95.13
C ARG A 188 36.39 33.51 96.16
N GLY A 189 37.51 32.95 95.70
CA GLY A 189 38.48 32.29 96.55
C GLY A 189 38.97 33.27 97.60
N SER A 190 38.56 33.05 98.84
CA SER A 190 39.13 33.67 100.03
C SER A 190 40.62 33.34 100.07
N LYS A 191 41.45 34.36 99.82
CA LYS A 191 42.89 34.33 100.07
C LYS A 191 43.08 34.22 101.59
N ARG A 192 43.26 33.01 102.11
CA ARG A 192 43.86 32.78 103.43
C ARG A 192 45.33 32.45 103.22
N GLU A 193 46.15 33.45 103.50
CA GLU A 193 47.58 33.31 103.73
C GLU A 193 47.78 32.32 104.89
N ASN A 194 48.51 31.23 104.66
CA ASN A 194 49.16 30.49 105.73
C ASN A 194 50.63 30.33 105.38
N ASN A 195 51.42 30.97 106.22
CA ASN A 195 52.87 31.09 106.20
C ASN A 195 53.46 30.04 107.17
N SER A 196 54.27 29.13 106.64
CA SER A 196 55.31 28.36 107.36
C SER A 196 56.02 27.52 106.28
N GLY A 197 57.28 27.72 105.89
CA GLY A 197 58.46 28.01 106.69
C GLY A 197 59.21 26.70 106.93
N PHE A 198 60.50 26.64 106.56
CA PHE A 198 61.49 25.56 106.77
C PHE A 198 61.43 24.35 105.81
N ASP A 199 62.49 23.80 105.22
CA ASP A 199 63.92 24.11 105.07
C ASP A 199 64.49 23.06 104.09
N ARG A 200 65.52 23.43 103.29
CA ARG A 200 66.74 22.68 102.85
C ARG A 200 66.69 21.16 102.60
N ASP A 201 67.44 20.53 101.68
CA ASP A 201 68.60 20.87 100.85
C ASP A 201 68.79 19.71 99.83
N ASP A 202 69.72 19.93 98.91
CA ASP A 202 70.50 18.91 98.17
C ASP A 202 69.91 18.18 96.95
N THR A 203 70.27 18.74 95.79
CA THR A 203 70.59 18.08 94.51
C THR A 203 71.88 17.21 94.63
N PRO A 204 72.45 16.54 93.60
CA PRO A 204 72.14 16.54 92.16
C PRO A 204 72.22 15.20 91.40
N GLU A 205 71.72 15.28 90.14
CA GLU A 205 72.23 14.72 88.87
C GLU A 205 72.58 13.23 88.72
N THR A 206 71.90 12.58 87.76
CA THR A 206 72.47 12.32 86.41
C THR A 206 71.36 12.09 85.38
#